data_AF-A0A8B3FMS4-F1
#
_entry.id   AF-A0A8B3FMS4-F1
#
_cell.length_a   1.000
_cell.length_b   1.000
_cell.length_c   1.000
_cell.angle_alpha   90.00
_cell.angle_beta   90.00
_cell.angle_gamma   90.00
#
_symmetry.space_group_name_H-M   'P 1'
#
loop_
_entity.id
_entity.type
_entity.pdbx_description
1 polymer ?
#
loop_
_entity_poly.entity_id
_entity_poly.type
_entity_poly.pdbx_seq_one_letter_code
_entity_poly.pdbx_strand_id
1 'polypeptide(L)'
;MNHDIKPLLSGSQGTSVNVLYFDAQVGEDDLYECATSRLNALLNLNSELARLNTETSAGMDQSALSEVNSILLSDAMTMLNHLHNVVIRGKHRGRSISPQPNDDASLGNQEVRHA
;
A
#
# COMPACT_ATOMS: atom_id res chain seq x y z
N MET A 1 16.25 12.75 -10.50
CA MET A 1 15.12 12.32 -9.67
C MET A 1 15.71 11.56 -8.49
N ASN A 2 15.29 11.85 -7.27
CA ASN A 2 15.73 11.11 -6.09
C ASN A 2 14.75 9.94 -5.90
N HIS A 3 15.24 8.71 -5.97
CA HIS A 3 14.45 7.50 -5.72
C HIS A 3 14.29 7.28 -4.20
N ASP A 4 13.11 6.85 -3.75
CA ASP A 4 12.88 6.41 -2.35
C ASP A 4 12.76 4.90 -2.35
N ILE A 5 13.91 4.22 -2.22
CA ILE A 5 13.98 2.77 -2.32
C ILE A 5 13.64 2.15 -0.97
N LYS A 6 12.54 1.41 -0.90
CA LYS A 6 12.07 0.74 0.32
C LYS A 6 12.16 -0.77 0.22
N PRO A 7 12.52 -1.47 1.30
CA PRO A 7 12.59 -2.92 1.27
C PRO A 7 11.19 -3.54 1.16
N LEU A 8 11.10 -4.65 0.44
CA LEU A 8 9.95 -5.55 0.51
C LEU A 8 9.96 -6.30 1.86
N LEU A 9 8.79 -6.79 2.31
CA LEU A 9 8.68 -7.57 3.55
C LEU A 9 9.58 -8.82 3.53
N SER A 10 9.92 -9.36 4.69
CA SER A 10 10.79 -10.54 4.79
C SER A 10 10.23 -11.76 4.04
N GLY A 11 8.91 -11.92 3.99
CA GLY A 11 8.24 -12.98 3.22
C GLY A 11 8.45 -12.87 1.71
N SER A 12 8.80 -11.69 1.19
CA SER A 12 9.09 -11.43 -0.21
C SER A 12 10.47 -11.92 -0.64
N GLN A 13 11.34 -12.19 0.33
CA GLN A 13 12.74 -12.53 0.05
C GLN A 13 12.92 -14.02 -0.27
N GLY A 14 11.96 -14.88 0.10
CA GLY A 14 12.09 -16.32 -0.05
C GLY A 14 13.34 -16.85 0.62
N THR A 15 14.18 -17.55 -0.15
CA THR A 15 15.52 -18.04 0.25
C THR A 15 16.67 -17.10 -0.13
N SER A 16 16.38 -15.92 -0.67
CA SER A 16 17.41 -14.95 -1.11
C SER A 16 18.17 -14.37 0.08
N VAL A 17 19.50 -14.31 -0.05
CA VAL A 17 20.38 -13.53 0.84
C VAL A 17 20.33 -12.02 0.57
N ASN A 18 19.80 -11.62 -0.59
CA ASN A 18 19.66 -10.23 -0.98
C ASN A 18 18.24 -9.71 -0.68
N VAL A 19 18.17 -8.51 -0.10
CA VAL A 19 16.90 -7.80 0.12
C VAL A 19 16.42 -7.24 -1.21
N LEU A 20 15.18 -7.55 -1.56
CA LEU A 20 14.43 -6.98 -2.68
C LEU A 20 13.81 -5.66 -2.25
N TYR A 21 13.80 -4.70 -3.15
CA TYR A 21 13.32 -3.35 -2.91
C TYR A 21 12.29 -2.93 -3.96
N PHE A 22 11.45 -1.96 -3.62
CA PHE A 22 10.58 -1.23 -4.55
C PHE A 22 10.83 0.28 -4.43
N ASP A 23 10.58 1.01 -5.51
CA ASP A 23 10.63 2.48 -5.48
C ASP A 23 9.28 3.01 -4.99
N ALA A 24 9.31 3.72 -3.87
CA ALA A 24 8.14 4.27 -3.21
C ALA A 24 7.70 5.64 -3.76
N GLN A 25 8.48 6.24 -4.68
CA GLN A 25 8.13 7.48 -5.39
C GLN A 25 7.49 7.24 -6.76
N VAL A 26 7.32 5.99 -7.19
CA VAL A 26 6.55 5.69 -8.42
C VAL A 26 5.11 6.16 -8.27
N GLY A 27 4.43 6.39 -9.39
CA GLY A 27 3.03 6.82 -9.36
C GLY A 27 2.17 5.84 -8.56
N GLU A 28 1.15 6.35 -7.86
CA GLU A 28 0.22 5.50 -7.11
C GLU A 28 -0.43 4.45 -8.02
N ASP A 29 -0.75 4.83 -9.26
CA ASP A 29 -1.27 3.94 -10.29
C ASP A 29 -0.27 2.84 -10.66
N ASP A 30 1.00 3.18 -10.88
CA ASP A 30 2.06 2.21 -11.21
C ASP A 30 2.24 1.18 -10.09
N LEU A 31 2.23 1.65 -8.84
CA LEU A 31 2.39 0.79 -7.68
C LEU A 31 1.15 -0.10 -7.47
N TYR A 32 -0.04 0.41 -7.77
CA TYR A 32 -1.29 -0.34 -7.71
C TYR A 32 -1.36 -1.41 -8.81
N GLU A 33 -0.99 -1.06 -10.04
CA GLU A 33 -0.89 -1.99 -11.16
C GLU A 33 0.12 -3.09 -10.85
N CYS A 34 1.29 -2.74 -10.29
CA CYS A 34 2.31 -3.71 -9.90
C CYS A 34 1.79 -4.69 -8.83
N ALA A 35 1.16 -4.17 -7.78
CA ALA A 35 0.56 -5.00 -6.72
C ALA A 35 -0.52 -5.94 -7.27
N THR A 36 -1.40 -5.41 -8.12
CA THR A 36 -2.49 -6.18 -8.75
C THR A 36 -1.95 -7.25 -9.69
N SER A 37 -0.88 -6.95 -10.44
CA SER A 37 -0.19 -7.93 -11.28
C SER A 37 0.36 -9.12 -10.46
N ARG A 38 0.94 -8.87 -9.28
CA ARG A 38 1.38 -9.94 -8.37
C ARG A 38 0.23 -10.78 -7.84
N LEU A 39 -0.90 -10.16 -7.50
CA LEU A 39 -2.12 -10.89 -7.10
C LEU A 39 -2.69 -11.75 -8.23
N ASN A 40 -2.70 -11.24 -9.46
CA ASN A 40 -3.13 -12.01 -10.63
C ASN A 40 -2.21 -13.20 -10.90
N ALA A 41 -0.90 -13.03 -10.78
CA ALA A 41 0.05 -14.13 -10.89
C ALA A 41 -0.20 -15.21 -9.82
N LEU A 42 -0.49 -14.79 -8.58
CA LEU A 42 -0.86 -15.69 -7.48
C LEU A 42 -2.15 -16.47 -7.76
N LEU A 43 -3.19 -15.80 -8.28
CA LEU A 43 -4.45 -16.45 -8.66
C LEU A 43 -4.25 -17.49 -9.78
N ASN A 44 -3.47 -17.16 -10.79
CA ASN A 44 -3.14 -18.08 -11.87
C ASN A 44 -2.35 -19.29 -11.35
N LEU A 45 -1.36 -19.06 -10.47
CA LEU A 45 -0.58 -20.14 -9.85
C LEU A 45 -1.47 -21.08 -9.01
N ASN A 46 -2.39 -20.53 -8.22
CA ASN A 46 -3.36 -21.32 -7.46
C ASN A 46 -4.27 -22.17 -8.36
N SER A 47 -4.67 -21.63 -9.51
CA SER A 47 -5.52 -22.34 -10.46
C SER A 47 -4.76 -23.53 -11.08
N GLU A 48 -3.49 -23.34 -11.45
CA GLU A 48 -2.64 -24.44 -11.93
C GLU A 48 -2.34 -25.48 -10.84
N LEU A 49 -2.10 -25.04 -9.60
CA LEU A 49 -1.94 -25.94 -8.45
C LEU A 49 -3.17 -26.82 -8.21
N ALA A 50 -4.36 -26.24 -8.32
CA ALA A 50 -5.61 -26.98 -8.19
C ALA A 50 -5.74 -28.05 -9.28
N ARG A 51 -5.35 -27.74 -10.52
CA ARG A 51 -5.37 -28.67 -11.66
C ARG A 51 -4.33 -29.79 -11.53
N LEU A 52 -3.13 -29.47 -11.05
CA LEU A 52 -2.06 -30.46 -10.82
C LEU A 52 -2.44 -31.49 -9.76
N ASN A 53 -3.16 -31.07 -8.72
CA ASN A 53 -3.66 -31.95 -7.67
C ASN A 53 -4.71 -32.96 -8.17
N THR A 54 -5.40 -32.68 -9.27
CA THR A 54 -6.45 -33.56 -9.82
C THR A 54 -5.96 -34.51 -10.91
N GLU A 55 -4.92 -34.16 -11.67
CA GLU A 55 -4.66 -34.82 -12.97
C GLU A 55 -3.43 -35.73 -13.03
N THR A 56 -2.35 -35.53 -12.26
CA THR A 56 -1.12 -36.34 -12.45
C THR A 56 -0.15 -36.40 -11.26
N SER A 57 -0.32 -35.59 -10.21
CA SER A 57 0.78 -35.28 -9.28
C SER A 57 0.55 -35.69 -7.82
N ALA A 58 -0.24 -36.74 -7.57
CA ALA A 58 -0.42 -37.29 -6.21
C ALA A 58 0.94 -37.76 -5.65
N GLY A 59 1.56 -36.94 -4.79
CA GLY A 59 2.87 -37.19 -4.20
C GLY A 59 4.01 -36.29 -4.71
N MET A 60 3.77 -35.36 -5.62
CA MET A 60 4.76 -34.36 -6.01
C MET A 60 4.93 -33.33 -4.89
N ASP A 61 6.19 -33.02 -4.53
CA ASP A 61 6.47 -31.96 -3.56
C ASP A 61 6.08 -30.59 -4.12
N GLN A 62 5.14 -29.93 -3.46
CA GLN A 62 4.61 -28.62 -3.82
C GLN A 62 5.22 -27.48 -2.97
N SER A 63 6.20 -27.79 -2.12
CA SER A 63 6.85 -26.83 -1.22
C SER A 63 7.33 -25.58 -1.95
N ALA A 64 8.04 -25.75 -3.07
CA ALA A 64 8.55 -24.66 -3.90
C ALA A 64 7.43 -23.79 -4.49
N LEU A 65 6.32 -24.40 -4.93
CA LEU A 65 5.18 -23.65 -5.48
C LEU A 65 4.44 -22.88 -4.37
N SER A 66 4.31 -23.47 -3.18
CA SER A 66 3.76 -22.78 -2.01
C SER A 66 4.64 -21.62 -1.54
N GLU A 67 5.97 -21.75 -1.68
CA GLU A 67 6.92 -20.69 -1.35
C GLU A 67 6.79 -19.51 -2.32
N VAL A 68 6.75 -19.78 -3.63
CA VAL A 68 6.49 -18.75 -4.66
C VAL A 68 5.16 -18.03 -4.41
N ASN A 69 4.13 -18.76 -4.02
CA ASN A 69 2.83 -18.20 -3.64
C ASN A 69 2.95 -17.20 -2.49
N SER A 70 3.70 -17.59 -1.44
CA SER A 70 3.91 -16.75 -0.26
C SER A 70 4.71 -15.48 -0.60
N ILE A 71 5.70 -15.60 -1.48
CA ILE A 71 6.51 -14.47 -1.96
C ILE A 71 5.63 -13.47 -2.74
N LEU A 72 4.84 -13.94 -3.71
CA LEU A 72 3.96 -13.09 -4.51
C LEU A 72 2.93 -12.35 -3.64
N LEU A 73 2.36 -13.03 -2.64
CA LEU A 73 1.44 -12.41 -1.68
C LEU A 73 2.14 -11.34 -0.84
N SER A 74 3.33 -11.64 -0.33
CA SER A 74 4.13 -10.71 0.47
C SER A 74 4.50 -9.45 -0.32
N ASP A 75 4.85 -9.60 -1.60
CA ASP A 75 5.13 -8.49 -2.51
C ASP A 75 3.92 -7.57 -2.66
N ALA A 76 2.78 -8.15 -3.02
CA ALA A 76 1.53 -7.43 -3.19
C ALA A 76 1.14 -6.68 -1.91
N MET A 77 1.19 -7.36 -0.76
CA MET A 77 0.83 -6.77 0.52
C MET A 77 1.76 -5.63 0.92
N THR A 78 3.07 -5.72 0.62
CA THR A 78 4.00 -4.63 0.91
C THR A 78 3.63 -3.36 0.13
N MET A 79 3.37 -3.50 -1.17
CA MET A 79 3.01 -2.39 -2.05
C MET A 79 1.66 -1.79 -1.66
N LEU A 80 0.65 -2.62 -1.38
CA LEU A 80 -0.68 -2.18 -0.92
C LEU A 80 -0.62 -1.46 0.43
N ASN A 81 0.20 -1.94 1.36
CA ASN A 81 0.39 -1.26 2.65
C ASN A 81 1.05 0.11 2.47
N HIS A 82 2.01 0.25 1.54
CA HIS A 82 2.59 1.56 1.24
C HIS A 82 1.55 2.48 0.58
N LEU A 83 0.81 2.00 -0.42
CA LEU A 83 -0.28 2.76 -1.05
C LEU A 83 -1.31 3.24 -0.03
N HIS A 84 -1.77 2.35 0.85
CA HIS A 84 -2.70 2.69 1.91
C HIS A 84 -2.17 3.82 2.81
N ASN A 85 -0.89 3.75 3.17
CA ASN A 85 -0.24 4.80 3.94
C ASN A 85 -0.16 6.12 3.19
N VAL A 86 0.14 6.10 1.89
CA VAL A 86 0.20 7.32 1.05
C VAL A 86 -1.19 7.94 0.90
N VAL A 87 -2.21 7.15 0.55
CA VAL A 87 -3.58 7.63 0.33
C VAL A 87 -4.22 8.17 1.61
N ILE A 88 -4.07 7.46 2.75
CA ILE A 88 -4.61 7.93 4.03
C ILE A 88 -3.87 9.18 4.53
N ARG A 89 -2.54 9.20 4.49
CA ARG A 89 -1.77 10.37 4.94
C ARG A 89 -1.94 11.57 3.99
N GLY A 90 -2.12 11.31 2.70
CA GLY A 90 -2.47 12.30 1.68
C GLY A 90 -3.82 12.97 1.95
N LYS A 91 -4.84 12.18 2.32
CA LYS A 91 -6.15 12.70 2.76
C LYS A 91 -6.08 13.62 3.98
N HIS A 92 -5.13 13.40 4.89
CA HIS A 92 -4.95 14.26 6.06
C HIS A 92 -4.21 15.58 5.76
N ARG A 93 -3.41 15.65 4.70
CA ARG A 93 -2.74 16.90 4.28
C ARG A 93 -3.63 17.85 3.47
N GLY A 94 -4.69 17.34 2.84
CA GLY A 94 -5.64 18.15 2.06
C GLY A 94 -6.74 18.84 2.87
N ARG A 95 -6.83 18.59 4.19
CA ARG A 95 -7.86 19.19 5.07
C ARG A 95 -7.27 20.29 5.95
N SER A 96 -6.56 21.25 5.35
CA SER A 96 -6.35 22.54 6.00
C SER A 96 -7.68 23.29 5.95
N ILE A 97 -8.41 23.19 7.05
CA ILE A 97 -9.53 24.07 7.36
C ILE A 97 -8.97 25.49 7.42
N SER A 98 -9.19 26.29 6.38
CA SER A 98 -9.00 27.74 6.45
C SER A 98 -9.89 28.26 7.59
N PRO A 99 -9.38 29.06 8.53
CA PRO A 99 -10.26 29.74 9.48
C PRO A 99 -11.16 30.67 8.67
N GLN A 100 -12.47 30.47 8.72
CA GLN A 100 -13.39 31.52 8.28
C GLN A 100 -13.19 32.74 9.20
N PRO A 101 -13.05 33.95 8.66
CA PRO A 101 -13.11 35.15 9.48
C PRO A 101 -14.56 35.27 9.95
N ASN A 102 -14.77 35.21 11.27
CA ASN A 102 -16.07 35.49 11.86
C ASN A 102 -16.37 36.98 11.65
N ASP A 103 -17.30 37.26 10.73
CA ASP A 103 -18.02 38.53 10.67
C ASP A 103 -18.98 38.58 11.88
N ASP A 104 -18.46 38.96 13.05
CA ASP A 104 -19.28 39.41 14.18
C ASP A 104 -18.98 40.89 14.44
N ALA A 105 -19.45 41.73 13.52
CA ALA A 105 -19.70 43.14 13.77
C ALA A 105 -21.17 43.30 14.17
N SER A 106 -21.48 43.14 15.46
CA SER A 106 -22.65 43.79 16.04
C SER A 106 -22.63 43.91 17.55
N LEU A 107 -22.58 45.18 17.98
CA LEU A 107 -23.29 45.77 19.13
C LEU A 107 -22.87 45.34 20.54
N GLY A 108 -22.32 46.30 21.30
CA GLY A 108 -22.30 46.18 22.76
C GLY A 108 -21.47 47.21 23.50
N ASN A 109 -22.13 48.29 23.91
CA ASN A 109 -21.87 49.10 25.11
C ASN A 109 -20.76 50.16 25.07
N GLN A 110 -21.24 51.38 24.80
CA GLN A 110 -20.67 52.64 25.21
C GLN A 110 -20.83 52.79 26.75
N GLU A 111 -19.79 52.46 27.51
CA GLU A 111 -19.69 52.89 28.91
C GLU A 111 -18.93 54.23 29.01
N VAL A 112 -19.73 55.24 29.31
CA VAL A 112 -19.49 56.55 29.94
C VAL A 112 -18.05 56.84 30.41
N ARG A 113 -17.44 57.89 29.83
CA ARG A 113 -16.27 58.59 30.39
C ARG A 113 -16.71 59.80 31.21
N HIS A 114 -16.20 59.83 32.44
CA HIS A 114 -15.71 60.98 33.25
C HIS A 114 -16.55 62.27 33.34
N ALA A 115 -16.88 62.65 34.57
CA ALA A 115 -16.25 63.73 35.36
C ALA A 115 -17.25 64.30 36.38
#